data_AF-A0AAN4MK95-F1
#
_entry.id   AF-A0AAN4MK95-F1
#
_cell.length_a   1.000
_cell.length_b   1.000
_cell.length_c   1.000
_cell.angle_alpha   90.00
_cell.angle_beta   90.00
_cell.angle_gamma   90.00
#
_symmetry.space_group_name_H-M   'P 1'
#
loop_
_entity.id
_entity.type
_entity.pdbx_description
1 polymer ?
#
loop_
_entity_poly.entity_id
_entity_poly.type
_entity_poly.pdbx_seq_one_letter_code
_entity_poly.pdbx_strand_id
1 'polypeptide(L)'
;MTDQNSDHARLPAGDHNYSDTYWRESYLTRPYYQEAQLTTPDLDYDRDFSTAYELGHRARAESEQGTQFEDVEGGLEQKWEELKAESRLKWEHAKQAIKDAWNGR
;
A
#
# COMPACT_ATOMS: atom_id res chain seq x y z
N MET A 1 24.77 -32.80 -11.29
CA MET A 1 25.25 -31.44 -11.58
C MET A 1 24.48 -30.48 -10.69
N THR A 2 25.23 -29.72 -9.88
CA THR A 2 24.91 -28.48 -9.15
C THR A 2 23.56 -28.35 -8.44
N ASP A 3 23.62 -28.58 -7.12
CA ASP A 3 22.85 -27.90 -6.08
C ASP A 3 23.00 -26.36 -6.23
N GLN A 4 21.92 -25.60 -6.14
CA GLN A 4 21.89 -24.29 -5.48
C GLN A 4 20.53 -24.06 -4.84
N ASN A 5 20.49 -24.47 -3.58
CA ASN A 5 19.76 -23.86 -2.48
C ASN A 5 19.53 -22.34 -2.63
N SER A 6 18.28 -21.91 -2.43
CA SER A 6 17.94 -20.70 -1.67
C SER A 6 16.50 -20.82 -1.20
N ASP A 7 16.34 -21.49 -0.06
CA ASP A 7 15.47 -21.06 1.04
C ASP A 7 14.52 -19.90 0.69
N HIS A 8 13.36 -20.21 0.11
CA HIS A 8 12.18 -19.40 0.39
C HIS A 8 11.75 -19.75 1.80
N ALA A 9 12.47 -19.15 2.76
CA ALA A 9 12.10 -19.11 4.15
C ALA A 9 10.61 -18.79 4.21
N ARG A 10 9.86 -19.80 4.64
CA ARG A 10 8.45 -19.77 4.94
C ARG A 10 8.25 -18.73 6.03
N LEU A 11 8.09 -17.47 5.64
CA LEU A 11 7.70 -16.41 6.57
C LEU A 11 6.31 -16.80 7.09
N PRO A 12 6.14 -16.99 8.41
CA PRO A 12 4.81 -17.24 8.96
C PRO A 12 3.96 -16.03 8.61
N ALA A 13 2.88 -16.30 7.89
CA ALA A 13 1.84 -15.35 7.54
C ALA A 13 1.56 -14.45 8.74
N GLY A 14 1.96 -13.18 8.62
CA GLY A 14 1.50 -12.14 9.50
C GLY A 14 -0.01 -12.09 9.35
N ASP A 15 -0.71 -12.53 10.38
CA ASP A 15 -2.15 -12.45 10.52
C ASP A 15 -2.58 -10.99 10.38
N HIS A 16 -2.98 -10.54 9.19
CA HIS A 16 -3.57 -9.20 9.01
C HIS A 16 -4.69 -9.18 7.96
N ASN A 17 -5.91 -9.16 8.51
CA ASN A 17 -7.15 -8.56 7.98
C ASN A 17 -7.80 -9.12 6.72
N TYR A 18 -9.02 -9.62 6.91
CA TYR A 18 -10.00 -10.03 5.90
C TYR A 18 -10.30 -8.99 4.78
N SER A 19 -9.90 -7.72 4.97
CA SER A 19 -9.97 -6.66 3.95
C SER A 19 -8.91 -6.83 2.84
N ASP A 20 -7.78 -7.47 3.17
CA ASP A 20 -6.58 -7.60 2.33
C ASP A 20 -6.83 -8.42 1.06
N THR A 21 -7.69 -9.44 1.13
CA THR A 21 -7.92 -10.35 0.00
C THR A 21 -8.61 -9.63 -1.17
N TYR A 22 -9.59 -8.78 -0.89
CA TYR A 22 -10.30 -8.03 -1.94
C TYR A 22 -9.39 -7.02 -2.64
N TRP A 23 -8.57 -6.30 -1.86
CA TRP A 23 -7.60 -5.35 -2.39
C TRP A 23 -6.50 -6.06 -3.16
N ARG A 24 -6.00 -7.20 -2.67
CA ARG A 24 -5.03 -8.06 -3.34
C ARG A 24 -5.50 -8.59 -4.70
N GLU A 25 -6.78 -8.91 -4.86
CA GLU A 25 -7.28 -9.37 -6.15
C GLU A 25 -7.57 -8.20 -7.10
N SER A 26 -8.04 -7.07 -6.55
CA SER A 26 -8.48 -5.93 -7.36
C SER A 26 -7.35 -4.96 -7.71
N TYR A 27 -6.31 -4.80 -6.88
CA TYR A 27 -5.25 -3.79 -7.10
C TYR A 27 -4.51 -4.02 -8.41
N LEU A 28 -4.31 -5.26 -8.82
CA LEU A 28 -3.67 -5.63 -10.09
C LEU A 28 -4.40 -5.09 -11.31
N THR A 29 -5.72 -4.89 -11.21
CA THR A 29 -6.57 -4.41 -12.31
C THR A 29 -6.71 -2.89 -12.33
N ARG A 30 -6.16 -2.19 -11.34
CA ARG A 30 -6.32 -0.75 -11.21
C ARG A 30 -5.25 -0.01 -12.01
N PRO A 31 -5.61 1.08 -12.71
CA PRO A 31 -4.68 1.79 -13.58
C PRO A 31 -3.46 2.32 -12.82
N TYR A 32 -3.66 2.83 -11.60
CA TYR A 32 -2.56 3.34 -10.77
C TYR A 32 -1.53 2.27 -10.41
N TYR A 33 -1.90 0.99 -10.33
CA TYR A 33 -0.96 -0.09 -10.08
C TYR A 33 -0.11 -0.36 -11.33
N GLN A 34 -0.73 -0.41 -12.50
CA GLN A 34 -0.02 -0.60 -13.77
C GLN A 34 0.95 0.56 -14.02
N GLU A 35 0.53 1.80 -13.77
CA GLU A 35 1.38 2.99 -13.87
C GLU A 35 2.53 2.98 -12.85
N ALA A 36 2.24 2.57 -11.62
CA ALA A 36 3.26 2.39 -10.59
C ALA A 36 4.29 1.34 -11.02
N GLN A 37 3.84 0.22 -11.59
CA GLN A 37 4.70 -0.88 -12.05
C GLN A 37 5.56 -0.47 -13.26
N LEU A 38 5.05 0.42 -14.13
CA LEU A 38 5.81 1.00 -15.25
C LEU A 38 6.94 1.93 -14.78
N THR A 39 6.70 2.67 -13.70
CA THR A 39 7.68 3.64 -13.16
C THR A 39 8.64 2.99 -12.18
N THR A 40 8.14 2.07 -11.38
CA THR A 40 8.85 1.31 -10.36
C THR A 40 8.59 -0.17 -10.63
N PRO A 41 9.47 -0.86 -11.37
CA PRO A 41 9.36 -2.30 -11.53
C PRO A 41 9.65 -2.99 -10.19
N ASP A 42 9.14 -4.21 -10.02
CA ASP A 42 9.28 -5.02 -8.79
C ASP A 42 8.48 -4.48 -7.59
N LEU A 43 7.34 -3.80 -7.82
CA LEU A 43 6.44 -3.39 -6.73
C LEU A 43 5.66 -4.58 -6.16
N ASP A 44 5.76 -4.75 -4.85
CA ASP A 44 5.05 -5.80 -4.12
C ASP A 44 3.90 -5.22 -3.31
N TYR A 45 2.79 -5.97 -3.24
CA TYR A 45 1.67 -5.51 -2.43
C TYR A 45 2.07 -5.39 -0.95
N ASP A 46 2.69 -6.43 -0.39
CA ASP A 46 3.07 -6.52 1.03
C ASP A 46 4.09 -5.44 1.42
N ARG A 47 5.12 -5.25 0.60
CA ARG A 47 6.22 -4.31 0.88
C ARG A 47 5.85 -2.86 0.56
N ASP A 48 5.21 -2.62 -0.58
CA ASP A 48 5.06 -1.28 -1.14
C ASP A 48 3.63 -0.71 -1.01
N PHE A 49 2.59 -1.56 -1.08
CA PHE A 49 1.20 -1.10 -1.02
C PHE A 49 0.54 -1.28 0.36
N SER A 50 0.94 -2.28 1.16
CA SER A 50 0.33 -2.55 2.48
C SER A 50 0.39 -1.30 3.34
N THR A 51 1.57 -0.69 3.44
CA THR A 51 1.80 0.57 4.17
C THR A 51 0.90 1.70 3.69
N ALA A 52 0.60 1.76 2.39
CA ALA A 52 -0.25 2.81 1.81
C ALA A 52 -1.72 2.60 2.19
N TYR A 53 -2.23 1.37 2.07
CA TYR A 53 -3.60 1.05 2.48
C TYR A 53 -3.78 1.22 3.99
N GLU A 54 -2.81 0.76 4.80
CA GLU A 54 -2.81 0.95 6.25
C GLU A 54 -2.80 2.43 6.64
N LEU A 55 -1.97 3.24 5.98
CA LEU A 55 -1.94 4.68 6.21
C LEU A 55 -3.29 5.33 5.89
N GLY A 56 -3.96 4.92 4.81
CA GLY A 56 -5.28 5.45 4.46
C GLY A 56 -6.37 5.05 5.45
N HIS A 57 -6.40 3.79 5.89
CA HIS A 57 -7.32 3.32 6.93
C HIS A 57 -7.07 4.01 8.27
N ARG A 58 -5.81 4.09 8.69
CA ARG A 58 -5.41 4.77 9.92
C ARG A 58 -5.80 6.24 9.86
N ALA A 59 -5.49 6.92 8.76
CA ALA A 59 -5.84 8.31 8.60
C ALA A 59 -7.35 8.52 8.65
N ARG A 60 -8.14 7.63 8.03
CA ARG A 60 -9.61 7.71 8.08
C ARG A 60 -10.13 7.54 9.50
N ALA A 61 -9.51 6.66 10.29
CA ALA A 61 -9.86 6.41 11.68
C ALA A 61 -9.38 7.52 12.65
N GLU A 62 -8.23 8.13 12.39
CA GLU A 62 -7.70 9.28 13.13
C GLU A 62 -8.46 10.58 12.80
N SER A 63 -9.10 10.65 11.63
CA SER A 63 -9.81 11.83 11.16
C SER A 63 -11.27 11.87 11.60
N GLU A 64 -11.79 13.07 11.77
CA GLU A 64 -13.17 13.28 12.21
C GLU A 64 -14.19 12.82 11.15
N GLN A 65 -15.42 12.60 11.62
CA GLN A 65 -16.51 12.28 10.70
C GLN A 65 -16.85 13.50 9.85
N GLY A 66 -16.57 13.40 8.55
CA GLY A 66 -16.76 14.50 7.58
C GLY A 66 -15.45 15.10 7.07
N THR A 67 -14.29 14.72 7.63
CA THR A 67 -12.99 15.10 7.06
C THR A 67 -12.85 14.52 5.65
N GLN A 68 -12.40 15.35 4.71
CA GLN A 68 -12.11 14.95 3.35
C GLN A 68 -10.65 14.53 3.22
N PHE A 69 -10.36 13.69 2.23
CA PHE A 69 -8.99 13.27 1.94
C PHE A 69 -8.09 14.48 1.63
N GLU A 70 -8.61 15.48 0.92
CA GLU A 70 -7.89 16.70 0.53
C GLU A 70 -7.38 17.51 1.74
N ASP A 71 -8.14 17.54 2.85
CA ASP A 71 -7.72 18.22 4.08
C ASP A 71 -6.51 17.56 4.75
N VAL A 72 -6.40 16.23 4.65
CA VAL A 72 -5.32 15.45 5.27
C VAL A 72 -4.21 15.09 4.29
N GLU A 73 -4.40 15.33 2.98
CA GLU A 73 -3.49 14.93 1.91
C GLU A 73 -2.05 15.38 2.16
N GLY A 74 -1.84 16.65 2.53
CA GLY A 74 -0.50 17.18 2.79
C GLY A 74 0.16 16.59 4.04
N GLY A 75 -0.63 16.15 5.03
CA GLY A 75 -0.12 15.41 6.19
C GLY A 75 0.17 13.95 5.85
N LEU A 76 -0.63 13.36 4.96
CA LEU A 76 -0.45 12.00 4.48
C LEU A 76 0.79 11.86 3.60
N GLU A 77 1.13 12.87 2.81
CA GLU A 77 2.36 12.89 2.02
C GLU A 77 3.59 12.77 2.91
N GLN A 78 3.64 13.59 3.97
CA GLN A 78 4.73 13.57 4.95
C GLN A 78 4.77 12.24 5.69
N LYS A 79 3.63 11.77 6.23
CA LYS A 79 3.53 10.47 6.90
C LYS A 79 3.93 9.32 5.97
N TRP A 80 3.57 9.39 4.70
CA TRP A 80 3.96 8.39 3.71
C TRP A 80 5.46 8.38 3.52
N GLU A 81 6.11 9.53 3.35
CA GLU A 81 7.57 9.59 3.22
C GLU A 81 8.29 9.09 4.48
N GLU A 82 7.69 9.25 5.66
CA GLU A 82 8.20 8.69 6.93
C GLU A 82 7.98 7.17 7.05
N LEU A 83 6.81 6.67 6.62
CA LEU A 83 6.40 5.26 6.80
C LEU A 83 6.86 4.34 5.67
N LYS A 84 7.00 4.86 4.44
CA LYS A 84 7.35 4.07 3.26
C LYS A 84 8.63 3.29 3.49
N ALA A 85 9.58 3.82 4.27
CA ALA A 85 10.88 3.22 4.58
C ALA A 85 11.57 2.66 3.32
N GLU A 86 11.48 1.35 3.09
CA GLU A 86 12.07 0.63 1.95
C GLU A 86 11.18 0.59 0.70
N SER A 87 9.94 1.09 0.81
CA SER A 87 8.99 1.13 -0.31
C SER A 87 9.50 2.05 -1.40
N ARG A 88 9.53 1.52 -2.61
CA ARG A 88 9.92 2.23 -3.83
C ARG A 88 8.72 2.91 -4.49
N LEU A 89 7.53 2.73 -3.91
CA LEU A 89 6.30 3.37 -4.36
C LEU A 89 6.39 4.89 -4.18
N LYS A 90 6.18 5.61 -5.28
CA LYS A 90 6.12 7.07 -5.28
C LYS A 90 4.82 7.55 -4.63
N TRP A 91 4.88 8.71 -3.99
CA TRP A 91 3.72 9.36 -3.38
C TRP A 91 2.51 9.45 -4.32
N GLU A 92 2.69 9.79 -5.59
CA GLU A 92 1.57 9.91 -6.54
C GLU A 92 0.73 8.63 -6.66
N HIS A 93 1.39 7.47 -6.64
CA HIS A 93 0.74 6.16 -6.67
C HIS A 93 0.23 5.75 -5.28
N ALA A 94 1.01 6.03 -4.23
CA ALA A 94 0.63 5.76 -2.85
C ALA A 94 -0.63 6.53 -2.47
N LYS A 95 -0.72 7.82 -2.82
CA LYS A 95 -1.90 8.69 -2.65
C LYS A 95 -3.16 8.05 -3.22
N GLN A 96 -3.09 7.42 -4.40
CA GLN A 96 -4.25 6.73 -4.97
C GLN A 96 -4.66 5.54 -4.12
N ALA A 97 -3.72 4.71 -3.68
CA ALA A 97 -3.99 3.57 -2.80
C ALA A 97 -4.54 4.01 -1.43
N ILE A 98 -3.93 5.01 -0.80
CA ILE A 98 -4.36 5.61 0.47
C ILE A 98 -5.78 6.19 0.32
N LYS A 99 -6.07 6.90 -0.77
CA LYS A 99 -7.39 7.47 -1.07
C LYS A 99 -8.43 6.36 -1.28
N ASP A 100 -8.05 5.27 -1.94
CA ASP A 100 -8.95 4.13 -2.11
C ASP A 100 -9.24 3.45 -0.76
N ALA A 101 -8.23 3.26 0.08
CA ALA A 101 -8.39 2.75 1.45
C ALA A 101 -9.27 3.66 2.32
N TRP A 102 -9.13 4.97 2.15
CA TRP A 102 -9.92 5.98 2.84
C TRP A 102 -11.40 5.95 2.44
N ASN A 103 -11.67 5.77 1.14
CA ASN A 103 -13.02 5.71 0.59
C ASN A 103 -13.66 4.31 0.69
N GLY A 104 -12.83 3.26 0.79
CA GLY A 104 -13.22 1.87 0.96
C GLY A 104 -13.81 1.66 2.35
N ARG A 105 -15.13 1.80 2.45
CA ARG A 105 -15.93 1.52 3.64
C ARG A 105 -16.90 0.39 3.36
#